data_AF-A0A179GWP1-F1
#
_entry.id   AF-A0A179GWP1-F1
#
_cell.length_a   1.000
_cell.length_b   1.000
_cell.length_c   1.000
_cell.angle_alpha   90.00
_cell.angle_beta   90.00
_cell.angle_gamma   90.00
#
_symmetry.space_group_name_H-M   'P 1'
#
loop_
_entity.id
_entity.type
_entity.pdbx_description
1 polymer ?
#
loop_
_entity_poly.entity_id
_entity_poly.type
_entity_poly.pdbx_seq_one_letter_code
_entity_poly.pdbx_strand_id
1 'polypeptide(L)'
;MAVSLAELDAHEQPSDAMRAEWKAFSKQELEALAHDPRIDDPRLLPLERSGFQATAAPIKREQLERAFSDLDPELASLAREDAPVLFHPLLPGLLIVPSLVPPRLQVALLDRMLHRDLSNPAHQTNMHLHYTLPYPAPVSSSPPPPSPPPSSSAPFSSPPSSSPSPHASFFSLPPDQPSTFTPLDPTIHKPLSARQVLQRRLHWVTLGGQYDWTNRVYPAAPPPAFPPDLAAFLEGLFPQTRAQAAIVNFYSPGDTMMMHRDVSEETDRGLVSLSFGCDCLFMIAPSGTSASSSSSSSSARAEGEQGAPAEMPDGDGHDQGAVRQGDKDEEKKYLLLRLRSGDAIYMTKESRYAWHGVPKVLRGTCPDYLENWPAEADGKYAEWEGWMKNKRINLNVRQMRD
;
A
#
# COMPACT_ATOMS: atom_id res chain seq x y z
N MET A 1 5.21 17.31 21.67
CA MET A 1 4.30 18.33 21.11
C MET A 1 3.58 17.67 19.95
N ALA A 2 2.25 17.66 19.95
CA ALA A 2 1.49 17.11 18.82
C ALA A 2 1.71 18.04 17.63
N VAL A 3 2.30 17.53 16.55
CA VAL A 3 2.54 18.30 15.32
C VAL A 3 1.18 18.55 14.66
N SER A 4 0.86 19.80 14.36
CA SER A 4 -0.37 20.15 13.64
C SER A 4 -0.20 19.77 12.15
N LEU A 5 -1.25 19.20 11.53
CA LEU A 5 -1.26 18.80 10.11
C LEU A 5 -0.86 19.98 9.18
N ALA A 6 -1.25 21.20 9.56
CA ALA A 6 -0.95 22.42 8.82
C ALA A 6 0.53 22.86 8.87
N GLU A 7 1.33 22.29 9.76
CA GLU A 7 2.75 22.63 9.94
C GLU A 7 3.69 21.70 9.15
N LEU A 8 3.16 20.61 8.58
CA LEU A 8 3.94 19.64 7.82
C LEU A 8 3.97 20.00 6.33
N ASP A 9 5.18 20.10 5.78
CA ASP A 9 5.38 20.38 4.36
C ASP A 9 5.34 19.07 3.54
N ALA A 10 4.44 19.01 2.56
CA ALA A 10 4.36 17.92 1.58
C ALA A 10 5.61 17.82 0.69
N HIS A 11 6.43 18.87 0.63
CA HIS A 11 7.68 18.93 -0.14
C HIS A 11 8.93 18.56 0.67
N GLU A 12 8.82 18.43 1.98
CA GLU A 12 9.93 18.06 2.85
C GLU A 12 10.60 16.76 2.36
N GLN A 13 11.92 16.69 2.49
CA GLN A 13 12.69 15.52 2.09
C GLN A 13 13.14 14.72 3.32
N PRO A 14 13.18 13.38 3.22
CA PRO A 14 13.75 12.55 4.27
C PRO A 14 15.24 12.87 4.47
N SER A 15 15.75 12.63 5.68
CA SER A 15 17.16 12.85 6.01
C SER A 15 18.09 11.99 5.15
N ASP A 16 19.34 12.43 4.96
CA ASP A 16 20.36 11.68 4.21
C ASP A 16 20.59 10.27 4.76
N ALA A 17 20.60 10.13 6.08
CA ALA A 17 20.72 8.83 6.74
C ALA A 17 19.56 7.90 6.38
N MET A 18 18.33 8.39 6.43
CA MET A 18 17.14 7.61 6.08
C MET A 18 17.14 7.23 4.60
N ARG A 19 17.54 8.15 3.71
CA ARG A 19 17.71 7.85 2.27
C ARG A 19 18.77 6.79 2.02
N ALA A 20 19.89 6.84 2.76
CA ALA A 20 20.97 5.87 2.65
C ALA A 20 20.52 4.47 3.09
N GLU A 21 19.85 4.35 4.24
CA GLU A 21 19.27 3.09 4.73
C GLU A 21 18.29 2.50 3.73
N TRP A 22 17.31 3.29 3.28
CA TRP A 22 16.35 2.86 2.26
C TRP A 22 17.04 2.36 0.97
N LYS A 23 18.07 3.08 0.53
CA LYS A 23 18.83 2.76 -0.70
C LYS A 23 19.67 1.49 -0.55
N ALA A 24 20.12 1.16 0.66
CA ALA A 24 20.82 -0.09 0.93
C ALA A 24 19.90 -1.28 0.65
N PHE A 25 18.68 -1.27 1.20
CA PHE A 25 17.72 -2.37 0.99
C PHE A 25 17.20 -2.45 -0.44
N SER A 26 16.97 -1.33 -1.13
CA SER A 26 16.50 -1.38 -2.52
C SER A 26 17.50 -2.06 -3.47
N LYS A 27 18.80 -1.94 -3.17
CA LYS A 27 19.89 -2.53 -3.93
C LYS A 27 20.27 -3.96 -3.52
N GLN A 28 19.83 -4.44 -2.37
CA GLN A 28 20.24 -5.74 -1.82
C GLN A 28 19.60 -6.90 -2.60
N GLU A 29 20.36 -7.94 -2.92
CA GLU A 29 19.85 -9.13 -3.62
C GLU A 29 18.89 -9.94 -2.73
N LEU A 30 17.98 -10.69 -3.35
CA LEU A 30 16.88 -11.37 -2.66
C LEU A 30 17.38 -12.46 -1.70
N GLU A 31 18.43 -13.18 -2.09
CA GLU A 31 19.07 -14.21 -1.29
C GLU A 31 19.66 -13.63 0.00
N ALA A 32 20.21 -12.42 -0.09
CA ALA A 32 20.75 -11.70 1.06
C ALA A 32 19.64 -11.14 1.97
N LEU A 33 18.45 -10.87 1.44
CA LEU A 33 17.29 -10.42 2.24
C LEU A 33 16.62 -11.58 2.99
N ALA A 34 16.69 -12.81 2.49
CA ALA A 34 16.00 -13.95 3.10
C ALA A 34 16.37 -14.21 4.57
N HIS A 35 17.58 -13.79 4.98
CA HIS A 35 18.12 -14.00 6.33
C HIS A 35 18.54 -12.69 7.00
N ASP A 36 18.13 -11.53 6.48
CA ASP A 36 18.51 -10.24 7.05
C ASP A 36 17.75 -10.01 8.37
N PRO A 37 18.43 -9.94 9.53
CA PRO A 37 17.78 -9.83 10.83
C PRO A 37 17.08 -8.48 11.05
N ARG A 38 17.29 -7.50 10.16
CA ARG A 38 16.65 -6.19 10.22
C ARG A 38 15.23 -6.20 9.62
N ILE A 39 14.85 -7.26 8.91
CA ILE A 39 13.51 -7.38 8.33
C ILE A 39 12.53 -7.82 9.42
N ASP A 40 11.51 -7.00 9.58
CA ASP A 40 10.45 -7.20 10.55
C ASP A 40 9.31 -8.01 9.94
N ASP A 41 9.11 -9.22 10.46
CA ASP A 41 7.94 -10.03 10.13
C ASP A 41 7.32 -10.57 11.42
N PRO A 42 6.17 -10.04 11.85
CA PRO A 42 5.56 -10.44 13.12
C PRO A 42 5.07 -11.90 13.14
N ARG A 43 5.18 -12.64 12.02
CA ARG A 43 4.82 -14.06 11.94
C ARG A 43 6.01 -15.00 12.09
N LEU A 44 7.24 -14.52 11.94
CA LEU A 44 8.43 -15.39 11.92
C LEU A 44 9.00 -15.63 13.32
N LEU A 45 8.78 -14.69 14.24
CA LEU A 45 9.22 -14.78 15.63
C LEU A 45 8.01 -14.68 16.56
N PRO A 46 8.04 -15.35 17.73
CA PRO A 46 7.09 -15.06 18.80
C PRO A 46 7.07 -13.57 19.11
N LEU A 47 5.89 -13.02 19.45
CA LEU A 47 5.72 -11.57 19.68
C LEU A 47 6.67 -11.02 20.74
N GLU A 48 6.98 -11.84 21.76
CA GLU A 48 7.93 -11.52 22.83
C GLU A 48 9.35 -11.25 22.32
N ARG A 49 9.68 -11.74 21.12
CA ARG A 49 11.00 -11.62 20.49
C ARG A 49 11.01 -10.74 19.25
N SER A 50 9.85 -10.37 18.71
CA SER A 50 9.74 -9.55 17.51
C SER A 50 9.66 -8.05 17.81
N GLY A 51 9.42 -7.68 19.08
CA GLY A 51 9.17 -6.29 19.50
C GLY A 51 7.74 -5.82 19.21
N PHE A 52 6.94 -6.63 18.50
CA PHE A 52 5.52 -6.36 18.26
C PHE A 52 4.67 -6.83 19.44
N GLN A 53 3.58 -6.13 19.66
CA GLN A 53 2.60 -6.43 20.69
C GLN A 53 1.22 -6.53 20.07
N ALA A 54 0.37 -7.44 20.58
CA ALA A 54 -1.03 -7.49 20.20
C ALA A 54 -1.82 -6.44 20.97
N THR A 55 -2.78 -5.78 20.31
CA THR A 55 -3.75 -4.94 21.02
C THR A 55 -4.72 -5.82 21.80
N ALA A 56 -5.36 -5.23 22.83
CA ALA A 56 -6.46 -5.90 23.54
C ALA A 56 -7.76 -5.99 22.69
N ALA A 57 -7.81 -5.31 21.54
CA ALA A 57 -8.99 -5.17 20.71
C ALA A 57 -8.68 -5.68 19.28
N PRO A 58 -8.83 -7.00 19.03
CA PRO A 58 -8.74 -7.54 17.67
C PRO A 58 -9.95 -7.08 16.83
N ILE A 59 -9.84 -7.20 15.50
CA ILE A 59 -11.01 -7.07 14.63
C ILE A 59 -11.85 -8.33 14.80
N LYS A 60 -13.06 -8.17 15.34
CA LYS A 60 -13.92 -9.31 15.69
C LYS A 60 -14.38 -10.07 14.46
N ARG A 61 -14.49 -11.39 14.60
CA ARG A 61 -15.03 -12.27 13.54
C ARG A 61 -16.37 -11.76 13.01
N GLU A 62 -17.27 -11.29 13.86
CA GLU A 62 -18.57 -10.74 13.46
C GLU A 62 -18.45 -9.40 12.72
N GLN A 63 -17.39 -8.63 12.97
CA GLN A 63 -17.08 -7.41 12.21
C GLN A 63 -16.54 -7.77 10.83
N LEU A 64 -15.62 -8.75 10.75
CA LEU A 64 -15.11 -9.27 9.49
C LEU A 64 -16.24 -9.84 8.63
N GLU A 65 -17.10 -10.68 9.21
CA GLU A 65 -18.23 -11.32 8.52
C GLU A 65 -19.15 -10.30 7.86
N ARG A 66 -19.49 -9.23 8.59
CA ARG A 66 -20.30 -8.12 8.05
C ARG A 66 -19.58 -7.39 6.92
N ALA A 67 -18.34 -6.96 7.14
CA ALA A 67 -17.57 -6.25 6.12
C ALA A 67 -17.40 -7.09 4.84
N PHE A 68 -17.18 -8.40 4.98
CA PHE A 68 -17.02 -9.30 3.84
C PHE A 68 -18.34 -9.47 3.08
N SER A 69 -19.47 -9.52 3.80
CA SER A 69 -20.81 -9.58 3.21
C SER A 69 -21.19 -8.33 2.41
N ASP A 70 -20.63 -7.17 2.76
CA ASP A 70 -20.87 -5.92 2.03
C ASP A 70 -20.26 -5.93 0.61
N LEU A 71 -19.21 -6.74 0.39
CA LEU A 71 -18.72 -7.02 -0.95
C LEU A 71 -19.63 -8.02 -1.63
N ASP A 72 -19.79 -9.20 -1.03
CA ASP A 72 -20.61 -10.28 -1.54
C ASP A 72 -21.06 -11.16 -0.36
N PRO A 73 -22.37 -11.41 -0.19
CA PRO A 73 -22.88 -12.25 0.89
C PRO A 73 -22.21 -13.63 1.01
N GLU A 74 -21.75 -14.23 -0.11
CA GLU A 74 -21.07 -15.54 -0.07
C GLU A 74 -19.69 -15.48 0.61
N LEU A 75 -19.06 -14.30 0.64
CA LEU A 75 -17.74 -14.09 1.23
C LEU A 75 -17.79 -13.93 2.75
N ALA A 76 -18.97 -13.71 3.34
CA ALA A 76 -19.16 -13.61 4.79
C ALA A 76 -18.55 -14.80 5.55
N SER A 77 -18.75 -16.00 4.99
CA SER A 77 -18.25 -17.27 5.56
C SER A 77 -16.72 -17.39 5.63
N LEU A 78 -15.98 -16.51 4.95
CA LEU A 78 -14.51 -16.48 5.01
C LEU A 78 -13.99 -15.92 6.34
N ALA A 79 -14.82 -15.21 7.11
CA ALA A 79 -14.50 -14.71 8.43
C ALA A 79 -14.55 -15.86 9.47
N ARG A 80 -13.42 -16.56 9.65
CA ARG A 80 -13.35 -17.74 10.52
C ARG A 80 -13.02 -17.43 11.98
N GLU A 81 -12.20 -16.42 12.23
CA GLU A 81 -11.68 -16.07 13.54
C GLU A 81 -11.46 -14.56 13.68
N ASP A 82 -11.21 -14.10 14.91
CA ASP A 82 -10.80 -12.72 15.18
C ASP A 82 -9.46 -12.44 14.50
N ALA A 83 -9.33 -11.29 13.82
CA ALA A 83 -8.06 -10.90 13.23
C ALA A 83 -7.20 -10.13 14.26
N PRO A 84 -5.97 -10.58 14.56
CA PRO A 84 -5.11 -9.92 15.51
C PRO A 84 -4.65 -8.57 14.97
N VAL A 85 -4.71 -7.54 15.81
CA VAL A 85 -4.15 -6.23 15.51
C VAL A 85 -2.85 -6.09 16.28
N LEU A 86 -1.76 -5.89 15.57
CA LEU A 86 -0.41 -5.77 16.12
C LEU A 86 0.07 -4.32 16.05
N PHE A 87 0.93 -3.93 16.98
CA PHE A 87 1.59 -2.63 16.98
C PHE A 87 3.03 -2.77 17.46
N HIS A 88 3.86 -1.74 17.21
CA HIS A 88 5.22 -1.67 17.72
C HIS A 88 5.41 -0.32 18.45
N PRO A 89 5.96 -0.29 19.68
CA PRO A 89 6.08 0.94 20.47
C PRO A 89 6.84 2.10 19.80
N LEU A 90 7.79 1.78 18.91
CA LEU A 90 8.53 2.76 18.10
C LEU A 90 7.63 3.72 17.30
N LEU A 91 6.47 3.24 16.84
CA LEU A 91 5.55 4.00 16.00
C LEU A 91 4.13 3.93 16.56
N PRO A 92 3.80 4.76 17.57
CA PRO A 92 2.45 4.85 18.08
C PRO A 92 1.44 5.15 16.97
N GLY A 93 0.33 4.41 17.00
CA GLY A 93 -0.72 4.50 15.99
C GLY A 93 -0.48 3.66 14.71
N LEU A 94 0.68 3.02 14.55
CA LEU A 94 0.90 2.03 13.49
C LEU A 94 0.26 0.71 13.91
N LEU A 95 -0.79 0.30 13.19
CA LEU A 95 -1.47 -0.96 13.39
C LEU A 95 -1.25 -1.86 12.18
N ILE A 96 -0.91 -3.12 12.44
CA ILE A 96 -0.64 -4.14 11.43
C ILE A 96 -1.64 -5.26 11.64
N VAL A 97 -2.34 -5.66 10.59
CA VAL A 97 -3.31 -6.76 10.64
C VAL A 97 -2.87 -7.83 9.65
N PRO A 98 -2.10 -8.83 10.12
CA PRO A 98 -1.61 -9.92 9.31
C PRO A 98 -2.75 -10.70 8.64
N SER A 99 -2.68 -10.91 7.32
CA SER A 99 -3.59 -11.82 6.60
C SER A 99 -5.08 -11.48 6.79
N LEU A 100 -5.39 -10.18 6.94
CA LEU A 100 -6.74 -9.66 7.13
C LEU A 100 -7.69 -10.05 5.98
N VAL A 101 -7.17 -10.07 4.75
CA VAL A 101 -7.96 -10.36 3.54
C VAL A 101 -7.71 -11.80 3.09
N PRO A 102 -8.68 -12.74 3.22
CA PRO A 102 -8.49 -14.13 2.79
C PRO A 102 -8.38 -14.29 1.27
N PRO A 103 -7.84 -15.41 0.76
CA PRO A 103 -7.57 -15.60 -0.68
C PRO A 103 -8.72 -15.27 -1.64
N ARG A 104 -9.91 -15.82 -1.41
CA ARG A 104 -11.10 -15.56 -2.26
C ARG A 104 -11.54 -14.09 -2.20
N LEU A 105 -11.37 -13.44 -1.05
CA LEU A 105 -11.70 -12.03 -0.88
C LEU A 105 -10.69 -11.12 -1.61
N GLN A 106 -9.42 -11.53 -1.67
CA GLN A 106 -8.40 -10.82 -2.45
C GLN A 106 -8.75 -10.81 -3.94
N VAL A 107 -9.18 -11.95 -4.50
CA VAL A 107 -9.65 -12.03 -5.90
C VAL A 107 -10.85 -11.10 -6.11
N ALA A 108 -11.85 -11.19 -5.24
CA ALA A 108 -13.05 -10.36 -5.34
C ALA A 108 -12.78 -8.85 -5.27
N LEU A 109 -11.76 -8.43 -4.50
CA LEU A 109 -11.30 -7.04 -4.44
C LEU A 109 -10.54 -6.63 -5.70
N LEU A 110 -9.64 -7.50 -6.20
CA LEU A 110 -8.92 -7.26 -7.46
C LEU A 110 -9.90 -7.14 -8.63
N ASP A 111 -10.94 -7.97 -8.69
CA ASP A 111 -11.93 -7.90 -9.76
C ASP A 111 -12.69 -6.57 -9.76
N ARG A 112 -13.11 -6.09 -8.59
CA ARG A 112 -13.73 -4.77 -8.45
C ARG A 112 -12.76 -3.66 -8.87
N MET A 113 -11.57 -3.62 -8.30
CA MET A 113 -10.63 -2.53 -8.53
C MET A 113 -10.07 -2.51 -9.95
N LEU A 114 -9.73 -3.66 -10.53
CA LEU A 114 -8.96 -3.74 -11.78
C LEU A 114 -9.82 -4.11 -12.99
N HIS A 115 -10.95 -4.81 -12.81
CA HIS A 115 -11.90 -4.98 -13.92
C HIS A 115 -12.88 -3.82 -14.01
N ARG A 116 -13.61 -3.52 -12.92
CA ARG A 116 -14.67 -2.50 -12.92
C ARG A 116 -14.11 -1.07 -12.78
N ASP A 117 -13.38 -0.79 -11.69
CA ASP A 117 -13.06 0.58 -11.31
C ASP A 117 -11.93 1.17 -12.17
N LEU A 118 -10.88 0.41 -12.47
CA LEU A 118 -9.81 0.85 -13.38
C LEU A 118 -10.34 1.19 -14.79
N SER A 119 -11.40 0.53 -15.23
CA SER A 119 -12.02 0.74 -16.55
C SER A 119 -13.14 1.80 -16.53
N ASN A 120 -13.27 2.54 -15.42
CA ASN A 120 -14.23 3.63 -15.29
C ASN A 120 -13.55 4.98 -15.63
N PRO A 121 -14.01 5.71 -16.66
CA PRO A 121 -13.40 6.99 -17.07
C PRO A 121 -13.55 8.12 -16.05
N ALA A 122 -14.36 7.96 -15.00
CA ALA A 122 -14.44 8.91 -13.91
C ALA A 122 -13.18 8.88 -13.01
N HIS A 123 -12.40 7.79 -13.04
CA HIS A 123 -11.19 7.63 -12.23
C HIS A 123 -9.94 7.96 -13.06
N GLN A 124 -8.97 8.65 -12.45
CA GLN A 124 -7.73 8.99 -13.12
C GLN A 124 -6.66 7.92 -12.91
N THR A 125 -5.73 7.87 -13.86
CA THR A 125 -4.54 7.03 -13.84
C THR A 125 -3.35 7.86 -14.30
N ASN A 126 -2.13 7.38 -14.04
CA ASN A 126 -0.92 8.04 -14.54
C ASN A 126 -0.88 8.15 -16.07
N MET A 127 -1.64 7.32 -16.79
CA MET A 127 -1.69 7.34 -18.25
C MET A 127 -2.41 8.57 -18.80
N HIS A 128 -3.38 9.13 -18.07
CA HIS A 128 -4.15 10.30 -18.53
C HIS A 128 -3.30 11.56 -18.69
N LEU A 129 -2.12 11.62 -18.07
CA LEU A 129 -1.20 12.75 -18.21
C LEU A 129 -0.69 12.91 -19.65
N HIS A 130 -0.64 11.80 -20.42
CA HIS A 130 0.03 11.77 -21.71
C HIS A 130 -0.73 10.99 -22.79
N TYR A 131 -1.81 10.29 -22.45
CA TYR A 131 -2.54 9.42 -23.37
C TYR A 131 -4.05 9.56 -23.23
N THR A 132 -4.75 9.42 -24.34
CA THR A 132 -6.17 9.08 -24.41
C THR A 132 -6.32 7.56 -24.23
N LEU A 133 -7.16 7.15 -23.27
CA LEU A 133 -7.37 5.75 -22.93
C LEU A 133 -8.55 5.13 -23.71
N PRO A 134 -8.43 3.86 -24.13
CA PRO A 134 -9.46 3.11 -24.88
C PRO A 134 -10.51 2.54 -23.92
N TYR A 135 -11.26 3.39 -23.22
CA TYR A 135 -12.32 2.92 -22.35
C TYR A 135 -13.33 2.10 -23.15
N PRO A 136 -13.60 0.85 -22.74
CA PRO A 136 -14.48 -0.01 -23.50
C PRO A 136 -15.93 0.50 -23.38
N ALA A 137 -16.67 0.38 -24.48
CA ALA A 137 -18.06 0.84 -24.51
C ALA A 137 -18.89 0.08 -23.46
N PRO A 138 -19.83 0.75 -22.76
CA PRO A 138 -20.76 0.05 -21.90
C PRO A 138 -21.51 -0.97 -22.73
N VAL A 139 -21.56 -2.22 -22.27
CA VAL A 139 -22.25 -3.31 -22.98
C VAL A 139 -23.72 -2.91 -23.06
N SER A 140 -24.17 -2.47 -24.24
CA SER A 140 -25.60 -2.21 -24.47
C SER A 140 -26.31 -3.52 -24.20
N SER A 141 -27.15 -3.55 -23.16
CA SER A 141 -28.21 -4.55 -23.10
C SER A 141 -28.96 -4.46 -24.43
N SER A 142 -29.21 -5.62 -25.03
CA SER A 142 -30.04 -5.72 -26.23
C SER A 142 -31.36 -4.97 -26.01
N PRO A 143 -31.93 -4.29 -27.01
CA PRO A 143 -33.22 -3.63 -26.83
C PRO A 143 -34.25 -4.69 -26.38
N PRO A 144 -35.10 -4.40 -25.39
CA PRO A 144 -36.15 -5.33 -24.99
C PRO A 144 -37.06 -5.62 -26.20
N PRO A 145 -37.61 -6.84 -26.32
CA PRO A 145 -38.62 -7.10 -27.34
C PRO A 145 -39.78 -6.10 -27.20
N PRO A 146 -40.46 -5.73 -28.30
CA PRO A 146 -41.49 -4.70 -28.26
C PRO A 146 -42.60 -5.09 -27.28
N SER A 147 -42.83 -4.26 -26.28
CA SER A 147 -43.91 -4.42 -25.29
C SER A 147 -45.29 -4.32 -25.95
N PRO A 148 -46.29 -5.11 -25.52
CA PRO A 148 -47.67 -4.98 -25.97
C PRO A 148 -48.30 -3.64 -25.47
N PRO A 149 -49.40 -3.16 -26.09
CA PRO A 149 -49.97 -1.84 -25.81
C PRO A 149 -50.56 -1.73 -24.39
N PRO A 150 -50.66 -0.50 -23.83
CA PRO A 150 -50.91 -0.31 -22.42
C PRO A 150 -52.38 -0.50 -22.04
N SER A 151 -52.63 -1.27 -20.99
CA SER A 151 -53.89 -1.27 -20.23
C SER A 151 -53.69 -0.54 -18.89
N SER A 152 -54.59 0.41 -18.60
CA SER A 152 -54.54 1.34 -17.48
C SER A 152 -54.98 0.73 -16.14
N SER A 153 -54.09 0.71 -15.14
CA SER A 153 -54.38 0.92 -13.70
C SER A 153 -53.12 0.69 -12.84
N ALA A 154 -52.80 1.65 -11.96
CA ALA A 154 -51.58 1.85 -11.15
C ALA A 154 -51.40 0.85 -9.96
N PRO A 155 -50.53 1.06 -8.93
CA PRO A 155 -49.24 1.80 -8.78
C PRO A 155 -48.12 0.96 -8.09
N PHE A 156 -47.00 1.61 -7.76
CA PHE A 156 -45.82 1.17 -6.96
C PHE A 156 -44.77 0.29 -7.67
N SER A 157 -43.81 0.96 -8.32
CA SER A 157 -42.53 0.36 -8.66
C SER A 157 -41.53 0.63 -7.54
N SER A 158 -41.01 -0.45 -6.95
CA SER A 158 -39.86 -0.48 -6.06
C SER A 158 -38.65 0.26 -6.68
N PRO A 159 -37.70 0.77 -5.86
CA PRO A 159 -36.51 1.42 -6.38
C PRO A 159 -35.71 0.43 -7.25
N PRO A 160 -35.03 0.92 -8.31
CA PRO A 160 -34.27 0.04 -9.18
C PRO A 160 -33.14 -0.62 -8.37
N SER A 161 -33.14 -1.95 -8.37
CA SER A 161 -31.99 -2.76 -8.00
C SER A 161 -30.80 -2.28 -8.84
N SER A 162 -29.82 -1.67 -8.19
CA SER A 162 -28.58 -1.21 -8.79
C SER A 162 -27.63 -2.39 -9.00
N SER A 163 -27.94 -3.26 -9.95
CA SER A 163 -26.94 -4.13 -10.56
C SER A 163 -26.18 -3.29 -11.59
N PRO A 164 -24.89 -2.95 -11.39
CA PRO A 164 -24.14 -2.14 -12.34
C PRO A 164 -24.00 -2.91 -13.66
N SER A 165 -24.24 -2.22 -14.77
CA SER A 165 -23.92 -2.71 -16.12
C SER A 165 -22.49 -3.28 -16.13
N PRO A 166 -22.21 -4.39 -16.82
CA PRO A 166 -20.85 -4.92 -16.88
C PRO A 166 -19.98 -3.91 -17.63
N HIS A 167 -19.26 -3.07 -16.90
CA HIS A 167 -18.17 -2.30 -17.49
C HIS A 167 -17.16 -3.31 -17.99
N ALA A 168 -16.88 -3.28 -19.30
CA ALA A 168 -15.86 -4.13 -19.86
C ALA A 168 -14.50 -3.75 -19.25
N SER A 169 -13.66 -4.74 -19.01
CA SER A 169 -12.35 -4.54 -18.39
C SER A 169 -11.32 -4.10 -19.43
N PHE A 170 -10.29 -3.33 -19.04
CA PHE A 170 -9.09 -3.20 -19.87
C PHE A 170 -8.40 -4.53 -20.19
N PHE A 171 -8.58 -5.56 -19.36
CA PHE A 171 -8.11 -6.92 -19.66
C PHE A 171 -8.92 -7.60 -20.78
N SER A 172 -10.07 -7.04 -21.18
CA SER A 172 -10.77 -7.46 -22.40
C SER A 172 -10.10 -6.95 -23.68
N LEU A 173 -9.13 -6.02 -23.59
CA LEU A 173 -8.39 -5.55 -24.75
C LEU A 173 -7.40 -6.61 -25.21
N PRO A 174 -7.27 -6.86 -26.52
CA PRO A 174 -6.22 -7.72 -27.05
C PRO A 174 -4.83 -7.17 -26.68
N PRO A 175 -3.97 -7.94 -25.99
CA PRO A 175 -2.74 -7.43 -25.38
C PRO A 175 -1.75 -6.84 -26.40
N ASP A 176 -1.62 -7.50 -27.54
CA ASP A 176 -0.59 -7.23 -28.54
C ASP A 176 -1.11 -6.48 -29.77
N GLN A 177 -2.40 -6.12 -29.80
CA GLN A 177 -2.90 -5.26 -30.86
C GLN A 177 -2.29 -3.86 -30.73
N PRO A 178 -1.74 -3.30 -31.82
CA PRO A 178 -1.17 -1.96 -31.80
C PRO A 178 -2.27 -0.91 -31.62
N SER A 179 -1.93 0.17 -30.89
CA SER A 179 -2.64 1.46 -30.92
C SER A 179 -3.97 1.55 -30.16
N THR A 180 -4.08 0.96 -28.97
CA THR A 180 -5.26 1.19 -28.11
C THR A 180 -5.08 2.43 -27.22
N PHE A 181 -3.86 2.76 -26.80
CA PHE A 181 -3.56 3.97 -26.03
C PHE A 181 -2.86 5.01 -26.89
N THR A 182 -3.56 6.11 -27.17
CA THR A 182 -3.12 7.13 -28.13
C THR A 182 -2.48 8.31 -27.40
N PRO A 183 -1.26 8.74 -27.76
CA PRO A 183 -0.62 9.87 -27.09
C PRO A 183 -1.37 11.17 -27.36
N LEU A 184 -1.46 12.04 -26.35
CA LEU A 184 -2.00 13.40 -26.49
C LEU A 184 -1.10 14.25 -27.40
N ASP A 185 0.22 14.05 -27.30
CA ASP A 185 1.21 14.61 -28.21
C ASP A 185 2.03 13.48 -28.88
N PRO A 186 1.70 13.11 -30.13
CA PRO A 186 2.41 12.09 -30.89
C PRO A 186 3.88 12.42 -31.23
N THR A 187 4.30 13.68 -31.04
CA THR A 187 5.71 14.08 -31.25
C THR A 187 6.60 13.75 -30.06
N ILE A 188 6.02 13.65 -28.86
CA ILE A 188 6.72 13.33 -27.61
C ILE A 188 6.60 11.84 -27.28
N HIS A 189 5.42 11.25 -27.48
CA HIS A 189 5.10 9.89 -27.09
C HIS A 189 4.63 9.04 -28.28
N LYS A 190 4.92 7.74 -28.23
CA LYS A 190 4.45 6.76 -29.22
C LYS A 190 3.17 6.08 -28.71
N PRO A 191 2.25 5.66 -29.59
CA PRO A 191 1.14 4.81 -29.21
C PRO A 191 1.60 3.55 -28.48
N LEU A 192 0.79 3.10 -27.51
CA LEU A 192 1.08 1.92 -26.70
C LEU A 192 -0.01 0.85 -26.88
N SER A 193 0.40 -0.42 -26.82
CA SER A 193 -0.53 -1.54 -26.72
C SER A 193 -1.04 -1.72 -25.28
N ALA A 194 -2.13 -2.48 -25.12
CA ALA A 194 -2.63 -2.83 -23.80
C ALA A 194 -1.56 -3.57 -22.97
N ARG A 195 -0.80 -4.51 -23.57
CA ARG A 195 0.26 -5.24 -22.86
C ARG A 195 1.32 -4.29 -22.33
N GLN A 196 1.78 -3.35 -23.14
CA GLN A 196 2.78 -2.37 -22.70
C GLN A 196 2.27 -1.56 -21.51
N VAL A 197 1.00 -1.14 -21.54
CA VAL A 197 0.39 -0.36 -20.47
C VAL A 197 0.23 -1.19 -19.20
N LEU A 198 -0.56 -2.26 -19.23
CA LEU A 198 -0.90 -3.03 -18.05
C LEU A 198 0.31 -3.78 -17.46
N GLN A 199 1.31 -4.15 -18.27
CA GLN A 199 2.48 -4.85 -17.76
C GLN A 199 3.48 -3.91 -17.06
N ARG A 200 3.66 -2.68 -17.56
CA ARG A 200 4.81 -1.84 -17.16
C ARG A 200 4.59 -0.32 -17.11
N ARG A 201 3.54 0.24 -17.72
CA ARG A 201 3.34 1.71 -17.71
C ARG A 201 2.24 2.19 -16.79
N LEU A 202 1.31 1.32 -16.39
CA LEU A 202 0.32 1.64 -15.38
C LEU A 202 0.97 1.56 -13.99
N HIS A 203 0.95 2.66 -13.26
CA HIS A 203 1.57 2.80 -11.95
C HIS A 203 0.56 3.11 -10.85
N TRP A 204 -0.53 3.82 -11.18
CA TRP A 204 -1.60 4.09 -10.22
C TRP A 204 -2.96 4.34 -10.89
N VAL A 205 -4.03 4.11 -10.13
CA VAL A 205 -5.39 4.64 -10.36
C VAL A 205 -5.94 5.27 -9.07
N THR A 206 -6.71 6.35 -9.20
CA THR A 206 -7.36 7.06 -8.09
C THR A 206 -8.85 6.79 -8.04
N LEU A 207 -9.36 6.32 -6.90
CA LEU A 207 -10.79 6.08 -6.67
C LEU A 207 -11.37 7.15 -5.75
N GLY A 208 -12.58 7.65 -6.05
CA GLY A 208 -13.17 8.77 -5.31
C GLY A 208 -12.38 10.06 -5.52
N GLY A 209 -11.82 10.64 -4.45
CA GLY A 209 -10.95 11.81 -4.50
C GLY A 209 -9.77 11.67 -5.47
N GLN A 210 -9.59 12.66 -6.35
CA GLN A 210 -8.54 12.66 -7.37
C GLN A 210 -7.36 13.50 -6.89
N TYR A 211 -6.23 12.86 -6.62
CA TYR A 211 -5.04 13.55 -6.11
C TYR A 211 -4.29 14.27 -7.24
N ASP A 212 -4.00 15.56 -7.06
CA ASP A 212 -3.16 16.31 -7.99
C ASP A 212 -1.70 16.18 -7.58
N TRP A 213 -0.94 15.35 -8.32
CA TRP A 213 0.48 15.10 -8.08
C TRP A 213 1.37 16.34 -8.30
N THR A 214 0.95 17.28 -9.14
CA THR A 214 1.73 18.49 -9.44
C THR A 214 1.68 19.45 -8.27
N ASN A 215 0.46 19.71 -7.80
CA ASN A 215 0.22 20.67 -6.71
C ASN A 215 0.22 20.00 -5.33
N ARG A 216 0.28 18.68 -5.26
CA ARG A 216 0.27 17.85 -4.03
C ARG A 216 -0.92 18.11 -3.12
N VAL A 217 -2.09 18.31 -3.72
CA VAL A 217 -3.34 18.64 -3.02
C VAL A 217 -4.52 17.88 -3.60
N TYR A 218 -5.59 17.78 -2.82
CA TYR A 218 -6.90 17.40 -3.34
C TYR A 218 -7.62 18.64 -3.90
N PRO A 219 -8.06 18.63 -5.16
CA PRO A 219 -8.80 19.74 -5.74
C PRO A 219 -10.08 20.07 -4.96
N ALA A 220 -10.50 21.34 -5.00
CA ALA A 220 -11.74 21.78 -4.37
C ALA A 220 -13.02 21.28 -5.08
N ALA A 221 -12.90 20.89 -6.35
CA ALA A 221 -14.02 20.39 -7.15
C ALA A 221 -14.60 19.09 -6.55
N PRO A 222 -15.91 18.83 -6.69
CA PRO A 222 -16.52 17.58 -6.23
C PRO A 222 -15.82 16.37 -6.87
N PRO A 223 -15.32 15.42 -6.07
CA PRO A 223 -14.68 14.24 -6.62
C PRO A 223 -15.73 13.29 -7.24
N PRO A 224 -15.30 12.38 -8.14
CA PRO A 224 -16.06 11.18 -8.47
C PRO A 224 -16.53 10.45 -7.21
N ALA A 225 -17.65 9.73 -7.31
CA ALA A 225 -18.09 8.88 -6.22
C ALA A 225 -17.04 7.79 -5.93
N PHE A 226 -16.77 7.56 -4.65
CA PHE A 226 -15.98 6.40 -4.23
C PHE A 226 -16.83 5.12 -4.43
N PRO A 227 -16.26 4.00 -4.91
CA PRO A 227 -17.04 2.78 -5.12
C PRO A 227 -17.72 2.30 -3.83
N PRO A 228 -19.07 2.22 -3.80
CA PRO A 228 -19.82 2.09 -2.56
C PRO A 228 -19.60 0.74 -1.83
N ASP A 229 -19.37 -0.33 -2.58
CA ASP A 229 -19.07 -1.65 -2.03
C ASP A 229 -17.69 -1.70 -1.36
N LEU A 230 -16.68 -1.08 -1.99
CA LEU A 230 -15.37 -0.91 -1.38
C LEU A 230 -15.46 -0.01 -0.14
N ALA A 231 -16.24 1.08 -0.19
CA ALA A 231 -16.43 1.95 0.96
C ALA A 231 -17.03 1.20 2.16
N ALA A 232 -18.13 0.47 1.95
CA ALA A 232 -18.79 -0.31 3.00
C ALA A 232 -17.84 -1.35 3.62
N PHE A 233 -17.11 -2.10 2.79
CA PHE A 233 -16.10 -3.05 3.25
C PHE A 233 -15.00 -2.39 4.10
N LEU A 234 -14.44 -1.27 3.63
CA LEU A 234 -13.34 -0.58 4.30
C LEU A 234 -13.78 0.08 5.60
N GLU A 235 -14.94 0.76 5.60
CA GLU A 235 -15.50 1.41 6.78
C GLU A 235 -16.00 0.38 7.81
N GLY A 236 -16.43 -0.80 7.37
CA GLY A 236 -16.74 -1.93 8.24
C GLY A 236 -15.52 -2.46 9.00
N LEU A 237 -14.34 -2.45 8.37
CA LEU A 237 -13.08 -2.88 8.99
C LEU A 237 -12.41 -1.77 9.81
N PHE A 238 -12.44 -0.53 9.31
CA PHE A 238 -11.75 0.62 9.89
C PHE A 238 -12.73 1.79 10.10
N PRO A 239 -13.66 1.69 11.05
CA PRO A 239 -14.79 2.61 11.18
C PRO A 239 -14.42 4.05 11.57
N GLN A 240 -13.15 4.31 11.91
CA GLN A 240 -12.65 5.65 12.21
C GLN A 240 -12.19 6.41 10.96
N THR A 241 -12.18 5.79 9.78
CA THR A 241 -11.80 6.42 8.50
C THR A 241 -12.90 6.22 7.47
N ARG A 242 -13.48 7.31 6.96
CA ARG A 242 -14.42 7.27 5.84
C ARG A 242 -13.68 7.12 4.52
N ALA A 243 -14.15 6.24 3.65
CA ALA A 243 -13.53 5.98 2.36
C ALA A 243 -13.93 7.07 1.34
N GLN A 244 -13.14 8.14 1.27
CA GLN A 244 -13.42 9.27 0.36
C GLN A 244 -12.47 9.30 -0.85
N ALA A 245 -11.23 8.86 -0.66
CA ALA A 245 -10.23 8.77 -1.72
C ALA A 245 -9.39 7.51 -1.54
N ALA A 246 -8.96 6.92 -2.65
CA ALA A 246 -7.95 5.88 -2.62
C ALA A 246 -6.98 6.00 -3.80
N ILE A 247 -5.75 5.53 -3.57
CA ILE A 247 -4.76 5.31 -4.62
C ILE A 247 -4.46 3.82 -4.65
N VAL A 248 -4.77 3.19 -5.77
CA VAL A 248 -4.35 1.81 -6.06
C VAL A 248 -3.04 1.89 -6.81
N ASN A 249 -1.95 1.49 -6.17
CA ASN A 249 -0.61 1.48 -6.75
C ASN A 249 -0.26 0.12 -7.34
N PHE A 250 0.41 0.12 -8.49
CA PHE A 250 0.86 -1.06 -9.21
C PHE A 250 2.39 -1.11 -9.19
N TYR A 251 2.93 -2.18 -8.64
CA TYR A 251 4.37 -2.42 -8.59
C TYR A 251 4.74 -3.74 -9.27
N SER A 252 5.93 -3.75 -9.85
CA SER A 252 6.65 -4.91 -10.36
C SER A 252 8.03 -4.98 -9.70
N PRO A 253 8.73 -6.12 -9.76
CA PRO A 253 10.13 -6.19 -9.37
C PRO A 253 10.96 -5.10 -10.07
N GLY A 254 11.73 -4.39 -9.26
CA GLY A 254 12.51 -3.20 -9.66
C GLY A 254 11.80 -1.87 -9.39
N ASP A 255 10.48 -1.87 -9.23
CA ASP A 255 9.75 -0.66 -8.84
C ASP A 255 9.93 -0.40 -7.35
N THR A 256 10.00 0.89 -6.99
CA THR A 256 10.26 1.35 -5.64
C THR A 256 9.45 2.60 -5.32
N MET A 257 9.13 2.81 -4.05
CA MET A 257 8.56 4.06 -3.56
C MET A 257 9.49 4.67 -2.51
N MET A 258 10.03 5.85 -2.81
CA MET A 258 10.93 6.56 -1.91
C MET A 258 10.25 6.90 -0.59
N MET A 259 11.05 7.14 0.45
CA MET A 259 10.55 7.65 1.72
C MET A 259 9.83 8.99 1.52
N HIS A 260 8.57 9.05 1.92
CA HIS A 260 7.70 10.23 1.84
C HIS A 260 6.74 10.26 3.04
N ARG A 261 5.89 11.29 3.10
CA ARG A 261 4.80 11.42 4.07
C ARG A 261 3.53 11.77 3.32
N ASP A 262 2.41 11.30 3.83
CA ASP A 262 1.09 11.64 3.33
C ASP A 262 0.51 12.75 4.21
N VAL A 263 0.56 14.00 3.73
CA VAL A 263 0.16 15.20 4.51
C VAL A 263 -0.75 16.13 3.71
N SER A 264 -1.38 15.62 2.65
CA SER A 264 -2.19 16.43 1.72
C SER A 264 -3.68 16.47 2.07
N GLU A 265 -4.12 15.67 3.04
CA GLU A 265 -5.50 15.64 3.53
C GLU A 265 -5.76 16.82 4.49
N GLU A 266 -7.02 17.21 4.67
CA GLU A 266 -7.42 18.29 5.59
C GLU A 266 -7.76 17.77 7.01
N THR A 267 -7.70 16.46 7.21
CA THR A 267 -8.07 15.77 8.45
C THR A 267 -6.99 14.77 8.89
N ASP A 268 -6.93 14.47 10.19
CA ASP A 268 -5.94 13.59 10.81
C ASP A 268 -6.39 12.11 10.88
N ARG A 269 -7.48 11.77 10.18
CA ARG A 269 -8.02 10.40 10.12
C ARG A 269 -7.01 9.42 9.56
N GLY A 270 -7.14 8.17 10.00
CA GLY A 270 -6.16 7.14 9.71
C GLY A 270 -6.11 6.78 8.23
N LEU A 271 -4.94 6.36 7.78
CA LEU A 271 -4.71 5.85 6.42
C LEU A 271 -4.69 4.33 6.43
N VAL A 272 -5.54 3.71 5.61
CA VAL A 272 -5.63 2.25 5.45
C VAL A 272 -4.85 1.83 4.21
N SER A 273 -4.00 0.80 4.33
CA SER A 273 -3.28 0.20 3.20
C SER A 273 -3.51 -1.30 3.16
N LEU A 274 -4.09 -1.83 2.08
CA LEU A 274 -4.23 -3.27 1.83
C LEU A 274 -3.23 -3.73 0.77
N SER A 275 -2.66 -4.93 0.95
CA SER A 275 -1.59 -5.49 0.13
C SER A 275 -2.04 -6.74 -0.65
N PHE A 276 -1.72 -6.83 -1.94
CA PHE A 276 -2.03 -8.00 -2.78
C PHE A 276 -0.85 -8.39 -3.69
N GLY A 277 -0.68 -9.68 -3.96
CA GLY A 277 0.35 -10.22 -4.86
C GLY A 277 1.69 -10.44 -4.16
N CYS A 278 2.78 -10.08 -4.85
CA CYS A 278 4.13 -10.24 -4.31
C CYS A 278 4.31 -9.51 -2.97
N ASP A 279 5.11 -10.12 -2.11
CA ASP A 279 5.60 -9.51 -0.89
C ASP A 279 6.40 -8.23 -1.20
N CYS A 280 6.41 -7.29 -0.27
CA CYS A 280 7.36 -6.18 -0.30
C CYS A 280 8.04 -5.97 1.04
N LEU A 281 9.14 -5.23 1.00
CA LEU A 281 9.67 -4.53 2.15
C LEU A 281 9.04 -3.14 2.20
N PHE A 282 8.53 -2.77 3.37
CA PHE A 282 7.95 -1.47 3.68
C PHE A 282 8.73 -0.86 4.84
N MET A 283 9.44 0.22 4.57
CA MET A 283 10.22 0.94 5.58
C MET A 283 9.35 2.07 6.15
N ILE A 284 9.30 2.20 7.47
CA ILE A 284 8.60 3.29 8.16
C ILE A 284 9.40 3.76 9.38
N ALA A 285 9.50 5.08 9.56
CA ALA A 285 10.30 5.71 10.59
C ALA A 285 9.58 6.93 11.19
N PRO A 286 9.72 7.19 12.51
CA PRO A 286 9.12 8.35 13.15
C PRO A 286 9.59 9.67 12.54
N SER A 287 8.72 10.67 12.49
CA SER A 287 9.06 11.99 11.92
C SER A 287 10.04 12.78 12.79
N GLY A 288 10.16 12.43 14.07
CA GLY A 288 10.98 13.13 15.08
C GLY A 288 12.45 12.71 15.16
N THR A 289 12.92 11.77 14.35
CA THR A 289 14.35 11.41 14.28
C THR A 289 15.13 12.45 13.48
N SER A 290 15.14 13.70 13.93
CA SER A 290 16.23 14.61 13.60
C SER A 290 17.47 14.15 14.37
N ALA A 291 18.62 14.15 13.69
CA ALA A 291 19.87 13.62 14.20
C ALA A 291 20.33 14.34 15.49
N SER A 292 19.93 13.84 16.67
CA SER A 292 20.51 14.24 17.94
C SER A 292 21.60 13.26 18.36
N SER A 293 22.68 13.15 17.58
CA SER A 293 23.95 12.58 18.06
C SER A 293 25.13 12.93 17.15
N SER A 294 25.49 14.21 17.05
CA SER A 294 26.87 14.61 16.71
C SER A 294 27.15 16.04 17.13
N SER A 295 27.27 16.28 18.44
CA SER A 295 27.99 17.45 18.96
C SER A 295 28.49 17.20 20.39
N SER A 296 29.30 16.16 20.56
CA SER A 296 30.26 16.16 21.67
C SER A 296 31.38 17.13 21.32
N SER A 297 31.23 18.35 21.83
CA SER A 297 32.23 19.39 22.06
C SER A 297 33.70 18.98 21.88
N SER A 298 34.32 19.40 20.78
CA SER A 298 35.77 19.58 20.71
C SER A 298 36.10 20.98 21.25
N SER A 299 36.31 21.10 22.56
CA SER A 299 36.96 22.28 23.13
C SER A 299 38.47 22.15 22.93
N ALA A 300 38.99 22.95 22.00
CA ALA A 300 40.42 23.15 21.81
C ALA A 300 41.06 23.75 23.08
N ARG A 301 42.13 23.11 23.58
CA ARG A 301 43.14 23.75 24.43
C ARG A 301 44.54 23.23 24.08
N ALA A 302 45.30 24.14 23.50
CA ALA A 302 46.71 24.48 23.70
C ALA A 302 47.79 23.38 23.81
N GLU A 303 48.79 23.57 22.97
CA GLU A 303 50.09 22.92 22.86
C GLU A 303 50.96 23.07 24.13
N GLY A 304 51.82 22.08 24.39
CA GLY A 304 52.83 22.11 25.44
C GLY A 304 53.68 20.83 25.51
N GLU A 305 54.84 20.88 24.83
CA GLU A 305 56.16 20.26 25.10
C GLU A 305 56.37 18.77 25.47
N GLN A 306 57.15 18.13 24.57
CA GLN A 306 58.25 17.16 24.69
C GLN A 306 58.57 16.46 26.04
N GLY A 307 58.72 15.13 25.97
CA GLY A 307 59.48 14.31 26.92
C GLY A 307 59.37 12.80 26.63
N ALA A 308 60.47 12.15 26.25
CA ALA A 308 60.57 10.71 25.93
C ALA A 308 60.87 9.84 27.19
N PRO A 309 61.17 8.52 27.07
CA PRO A 309 60.31 7.42 27.49
C PRO A 309 60.80 6.69 28.76
N ALA A 310 59.92 5.96 29.45
CA ALA A 310 60.34 4.99 30.47
C ALA A 310 59.34 3.84 30.65
N GLU A 311 59.88 2.63 30.45
CA GLU A 311 59.74 1.43 31.29
C GLU A 311 58.40 0.70 31.39
N MET A 312 58.43 -0.51 30.81
CA MET A 312 57.58 -1.65 31.14
C MET A 312 57.88 -2.15 32.55
N PRO A 313 56.85 -2.64 33.27
CA PRO A 313 57.03 -3.79 34.14
C PRO A 313 56.13 -4.95 33.71
N ASP A 314 56.76 -6.11 33.59
CA ASP A 314 56.12 -7.43 33.60
C ASP A 314 55.32 -7.60 34.90
N GLY A 315 54.11 -8.17 34.79
CA GLY A 315 53.26 -8.45 35.93
C GLY A 315 52.11 -9.39 35.57
N ASP A 316 52.35 -10.68 35.80
CA ASP A 316 51.37 -11.77 35.78
C ASP A 316 50.09 -11.44 36.55
N GLY A 317 48.93 -11.77 35.98
CA GLY A 317 47.65 -11.50 36.64
C GLY A 317 46.43 -12.05 35.93
N HIS A 318 46.23 -13.36 36.03
CA HIS A 318 44.94 -14.05 36.09
C HIS A 318 43.93 -13.81 34.96
N ASP A 319 43.82 -14.84 34.12
CA ASP A 319 42.64 -15.22 33.37
C ASP A 319 41.40 -15.26 34.30
N GLN A 320 40.57 -14.22 34.18
CA GLN A 320 39.14 -14.31 34.48
C GLN A 320 38.41 -13.72 33.28
N GLY A 321 37.74 -14.60 32.55
CA GLY A 321 36.84 -14.25 31.45
C GLY A 321 35.85 -13.19 31.88
N ALA A 322 36.13 -11.94 31.51
CA ALA A 322 35.17 -10.88 31.50
C ALA A 322 34.15 -11.20 30.39
N VAL A 323 33.05 -11.84 30.79
CA VAL A 323 31.80 -11.82 30.05
C VAL A 323 31.55 -10.37 29.68
N ARG A 324 31.62 -10.04 28.38
CA ARG A 324 31.27 -8.72 27.87
C ARG A 324 29.79 -8.50 28.13
N GLN A 325 29.51 -7.87 29.26
CA GLN A 325 28.21 -7.31 29.61
C GLN A 325 27.93 -6.15 28.66
N GLY A 326 26.86 -6.27 27.88
CA GLY A 326 26.20 -5.16 27.22
C GLY A 326 26.46 -5.04 25.72
N ASP A 327 25.75 -5.83 24.92
CA ASP A 327 25.11 -5.22 23.75
C ASP A 327 24.10 -4.23 24.33
N LYS A 328 24.45 -2.95 24.33
CA LYS A 328 23.47 -1.90 24.52
C LYS A 328 22.55 -2.02 23.30
N ASP A 329 21.30 -2.43 23.50
CA ASP A 329 20.25 -2.37 22.50
C ASP A 329 20.31 -0.99 21.83
N GLU A 330 20.88 -0.92 20.63
CA GLU A 330 20.77 0.29 19.84
C GLU A 330 19.29 0.50 19.57
N GLU A 331 18.75 1.59 20.10
CA GLU A 331 17.33 1.90 19.97
C GLU A 331 16.94 1.91 18.49
N LYS A 332 15.98 1.06 18.14
CA LYS A 332 15.56 0.84 16.76
C LYS A 332 15.02 2.13 16.15
N LYS A 333 15.58 2.56 15.01
CA LYS A 333 15.28 3.87 14.38
C LYS A 333 14.12 3.82 13.37
N TYR A 334 13.84 2.64 12.82
CA TYR A 334 12.79 2.40 11.83
C TYR A 334 12.28 0.96 11.95
N LEU A 335 11.13 0.68 11.35
CA LEU A 335 10.68 -0.69 11.07
C LEU A 335 10.84 -0.98 9.58
N LEU A 336 11.28 -2.19 9.25
CA LEU A 336 11.37 -2.69 7.87
C LEU A 336 10.44 -3.88 7.71
N LEU A 337 9.16 -3.61 7.58
CA LEU A 337 8.11 -4.63 7.55
C LEU A 337 8.15 -5.45 6.26
N ARG A 338 8.11 -6.77 6.36
CA ARG A 338 7.73 -7.64 5.24
C ARG A 338 6.22 -7.72 5.17
N LEU A 339 5.62 -7.12 4.14
CA LEU A 339 4.18 -7.17 3.90
C LEU A 339 3.85 -8.22 2.86
N ARG A 340 2.95 -9.13 3.22
CA ARG A 340 2.50 -10.24 2.36
C ARG A 340 1.14 -9.95 1.73
N SER A 341 0.75 -10.78 0.77
CA SER A 341 -0.61 -10.71 0.20
C SER A 341 -1.66 -10.94 1.28
N GLY A 342 -2.64 -10.04 1.35
CA GLY A 342 -3.72 -10.03 2.33
C GLY A 342 -3.45 -9.20 3.58
N ASP A 343 -2.27 -8.59 3.70
CA ASP A 343 -1.91 -7.78 4.87
C ASP A 343 -2.53 -6.39 4.80
N ALA A 344 -2.90 -5.89 5.98
CA ALA A 344 -3.31 -4.50 6.15
C ALA A 344 -2.36 -3.74 7.08
N ILE A 345 -2.09 -2.50 6.73
CA ILE A 345 -1.54 -1.49 7.63
C ILE A 345 -2.60 -0.42 7.84
N TYR A 346 -2.75 0.05 9.08
CA TYR A 346 -3.56 1.19 9.41
C TYR A 346 -2.71 2.21 10.20
N MET A 347 -2.43 3.36 9.57
CA MET A 347 -1.57 4.41 10.10
C MET A 347 -2.43 5.52 10.72
N THR A 348 -2.39 5.63 12.03
CA THR A 348 -3.11 6.65 12.81
C THR A 348 -2.14 7.46 13.68
N LYS A 349 -2.62 8.55 14.30
CA LYS A 349 -1.86 9.34 15.27
C LYS A 349 -0.46 9.72 14.74
N GLU A 350 0.62 9.46 15.48
CA GLU A 350 1.99 9.79 15.10
C GLU A 350 2.43 9.04 13.84
N SER A 351 2.04 7.77 13.68
CA SER A 351 2.37 7.01 12.48
C SER A 351 1.73 7.57 11.20
N ARG A 352 0.63 8.32 11.31
CA ARG A 352 -0.05 8.97 10.16
C ARG A 352 0.88 9.92 9.39
N TYR A 353 1.88 10.47 10.08
CA TYR A 353 2.85 11.43 9.58
C TYR A 353 4.27 10.88 9.48
N ALA A 354 4.45 9.59 9.75
CA ALA A 354 5.74 8.93 9.71
C ALA A 354 6.29 8.91 8.28
N TRP A 355 7.61 8.99 8.17
CA TRP A 355 8.29 8.77 6.91
C TRP A 355 8.14 7.31 6.52
N HIS A 356 7.74 7.03 5.28
CA HIS A 356 7.56 5.65 4.84
C HIS A 356 7.77 5.47 3.33
N GLY A 357 8.08 4.24 2.93
CA GLY A 357 8.35 3.90 1.53
C GLY A 357 8.47 2.39 1.29
N VAL A 358 8.55 2.01 0.02
CA VAL A 358 8.69 0.62 -0.42
C VAL A 358 10.04 0.47 -1.12
N PRO A 359 11.11 0.06 -0.40
CA PRO A 359 12.42 -0.14 -1.01
C PRO A 359 12.48 -1.33 -1.97
N LYS A 360 11.64 -2.37 -1.79
CA LYS A 360 11.78 -3.63 -2.55
C LYS A 360 10.45 -4.35 -2.72
N VAL A 361 10.16 -4.80 -3.94
CA VAL A 361 9.16 -5.85 -4.23
C VAL A 361 9.88 -7.17 -4.47
N LEU A 362 9.46 -8.22 -3.76
CA LEU A 362 10.13 -9.52 -3.78
C LEU A 362 9.52 -10.40 -4.89
N ARG A 363 10.23 -10.51 -6.02
CA ARG A 363 9.78 -11.35 -7.15
C ARG A 363 9.57 -12.81 -6.71
N GLY A 364 8.62 -13.51 -7.35
CA GLY A 364 8.38 -14.94 -7.09
C GLY A 364 7.75 -15.25 -5.73
N THR A 365 7.17 -14.25 -5.06
CA THR A 365 6.43 -14.43 -3.79
C THR A 365 4.93 -14.21 -3.95
N CYS A 366 4.43 -14.02 -5.18
CA CYS A 366 3.01 -13.96 -5.44
C CYS A 366 2.36 -15.30 -5.02
N PRO A 367 1.25 -15.30 -4.26
CA PRO A 367 0.57 -16.54 -3.90
C PRO A 367 0.04 -17.29 -5.13
N ASP A 368 0.13 -18.62 -5.12
CA ASP A 368 -0.28 -19.50 -6.23
C ASP A 368 -1.70 -19.21 -6.73
N TYR A 369 -2.64 -18.92 -5.82
CA TYR A 369 -4.04 -18.64 -6.16
C TYR A 369 -4.24 -17.30 -6.88
N LEU A 370 -3.22 -16.41 -6.88
CA LEU A 370 -3.24 -15.15 -7.63
C LEU A 370 -2.37 -15.21 -8.88
N GLU A 371 -1.39 -16.12 -9.01
CA GLU A 371 -0.39 -16.06 -10.09
C GLU A 371 -1.02 -15.91 -11.48
N ASN A 372 -2.08 -16.65 -11.74
CA ASN A 372 -2.76 -16.70 -13.03
C ASN A 372 -3.82 -15.61 -13.22
N TRP A 373 -4.16 -14.85 -12.18
CA TRP A 373 -5.08 -13.72 -12.32
C TRP A 373 -4.53 -12.72 -13.36
N PRO A 374 -5.35 -12.20 -14.28
CA PRO A 374 -6.82 -12.26 -14.30
C PRO A 374 -7.45 -13.39 -15.11
N ALA A 375 -6.69 -14.38 -15.61
CA ALA A 375 -7.27 -15.45 -16.40
C ALA A 375 -8.30 -16.27 -15.59
N GLU A 376 -9.50 -16.44 -16.13
CA GLU A 376 -10.60 -17.20 -15.54
C GLU A 376 -10.68 -18.61 -16.15
N ALA A 377 -11.30 -19.55 -15.43
CA ALA A 377 -11.40 -20.95 -15.84
C ALA A 377 -12.25 -21.18 -17.12
N ASP A 378 -13.13 -20.24 -17.46
CA ASP A 378 -13.95 -20.26 -18.68
C ASP A 378 -13.21 -19.71 -19.92
N GLY A 379 -11.93 -19.34 -19.78
CA GLY A 379 -11.10 -18.79 -20.84
C GLY A 379 -11.14 -17.26 -20.93
N LYS A 380 -11.96 -16.58 -20.12
CA LYS A 380 -11.97 -15.13 -20.06
C LYS A 380 -10.62 -14.62 -19.56
N TYR A 381 -10.08 -13.61 -20.26
CA TYR A 381 -8.76 -13.02 -20.01
C TYR A 381 -7.57 -14.00 -20.12
N ALA A 382 -7.70 -15.14 -20.80
CA ALA A 382 -6.63 -16.13 -20.91
C ALA A 382 -5.30 -15.56 -21.46
N GLU A 383 -5.33 -14.57 -22.34
CA GLU A 383 -4.12 -13.94 -22.89
C GLU A 383 -3.29 -13.14 -21.85
N TRP A 384 -3.88 -12.92 -20.67
CA TRP A 384 -3.29 -12.22 -19.53
C TRP A 384 -2.88 -13.17 -18.40
N GLU A 385 -2.93 -14.48 -18.62
CA GLU A 385 -2.46 -15.47 -17.65
C GLU A 385 -1.03 -15.12 -17.18
N GLY A 386 -0.82 -15.16 -15.87
CA GLY A 386 0.47 -14.83 -15.27
C GLY A 386 0.73 -13.35 -15.07
N TRP A 387 -0.23 -12.45 -15.36
CA TRP A 387 -0.04 -11.02 -15.17
C TRP A 387 0.30 -10.67 -13.72
N MET A 388 -0.40 -11.27 -12.76
CA MET A 388 -0.21 -11.00 -11.33
C MET A 388 1.05 -11.68 -10.72
N LYS A 389 1.61 -12.68 -11.40
CA LYS A 389 2.75 -13.51 -10.93
C LYS A 389 3.94 -12.72 -10.39
N ASN A 390 4.22 -11.56 -10.99
CA ASN A 390 5.28 -10.65 -10.54
C ASN A 390 4.75 -9.23 -10.31
N LYS A 391 3.51 -9.13 -9.82
CA LYS A 391 2.89 -7.86 -9.49
C LYS A 391 2.62 -7.78 -8.01
N ARG A 392 2.63 -6.56 -7.53
CA ARG A 392 2.13 -6.17 -6.22
C ARG A 392 1.17 -5.01 -6.39
N ILE A 393 0.04 -5.10 -5.72
CA ILE A 393 -1.01 -4.08 -5.74
C ILE A 393 -1.21 -3.58 -4.31
N ASN A 394 -1.27 -2.26 -4.13
CA ASN A 394 -1.56 -1.63 -2.85
C ASN A 394 -2.77 -0.73 -2.98
N LEU A 395 -3.81 -0.97 -2.18
CA LEU A 395 -4.96 -0.07 -2.05
C LEU A 395 -4.74 0.81 -0.83
N ASN A 396 -4.48 2.11 -1.04
CA ASN A 396 -4.30 3.09 0.04
C ASN A 396 -5.52 4.01 0.13
N VAL A 397 -6.28 3.93 1.20
CA VAL A 397 -7.57 4.62 1.39
C VAL A 397 -7.42 5.69 2.47
N ARG A 398 -8.06 6.82 2.23
CA ARG A 398 -8.00 7.98 3.11
C ARG A 398 -9.30 8.77 3.12
N GLN A 399 -9.49 9.47 4.22
CA GLN A 399 -10.49 10.51 4.36
C GLN A 399 -9.82 11.85 4.06
N MET A 400 -10.38 12.62 3.12
CA MET A 400 -9.82 13.91 2.73
C MET A 400 -10.31 15.04 3.63
N ARG A 401 -11.60 15.00 4.01
CA ARG A 401 -12.32 16.03 4.78
C ARG A 401 -13.28 15.38 5.78
N ASP A 402 -13.67 16.09 6.84
CA ASP A 402 -14.56 15.58 7.90
C ASP A 402 -15.99 15.24 7.42
#